data_AF-A0A3C1MSM6-F1
#
_entry.id   AF-A0A3C1MSM6-F1
#
_cell.length_a   1.000
_cell.length_b   1.000
_cell.length_c   1.000
_cell.angle_alpha   90.00
_cell.angle_beta   90.00
_cell.angle_gamma   90.00
#
_symmetry.space_group_name_H-M   'P 1'
#
loop_
_entity.id
_entity.type
_entity.pdbx_description
1 polymer ?
#
loop_
_entity_poly.entity_id
_entity_poly.type
_entity_poly.pdbx_seq_one_letter_code
_entity_poly.pdbx_strand_id
1 'polypeptide(L)' 'MQTRLADFIRDTPHGIEAERILRSCVHCGFCLATCPTYQILGDELDSP' A
#
# COMPACT_ATOMS: atom_id res chain seq x y z
N MET A 1 -0.99 6.48 -7.48
CA MET A 1 -0.58 5.22 -8.16
C MET A 1 -1.75 4.24 -8.18
N GLN A 2 -1.91 3.44 -9.24
CA GLN A 2 -2.94 2.39 -9.30
C GLN A 2 -2.32 1.06 -8.89
N THR A 3 -2.58 0.60 -7.66
CA THR A 3 -2.11 -0.71 -7.19
C THR A 3 -3.04 -1.80 -7.73
N ARG A 4 -2.50 -2.77 -8.48
CA ARG A 4 -3.25 -3.92 -9.02
C ARG A 4 -2.81 -5.19 -8.30
N LEU A 5 -3.74 -5.88 -7.65
CA LEU A 5 -3.51 -7.21 -7.10
C LEU A 5 -3.32 -8.25 -8.22
N ALA A 6 -2.50 -9.26 -7.95
CA ALA A 6 -2.32 -10.40 -8.83
C ALA A 6 -3.61 -11.24 -8.94
N ASP A 7 -3.84 -11.86 -10.10
CA ASP A 7 -5.13 -12.50 -10.39
C ASP A 7 -5.47 -13.65 -9.43
N PHE A 8 -4.46 -14.38 -8.96
CA PHE A 8 -4.67 -15.51 -8.05
C PHE A 8 -5.12 -15.10 -6.64
N ILE A 9 -4.91 -13.85 -6.23
CA ILE A 9 -5.25 -13.36 -4.88
C ILE A 9 -6.45 -12.41 -4.89
N ARG A 10 -6.77 -11.79 -6.05
CA ARG A 10 -7.76 -10.72 -6.22
C ARG A 10 -9.09 -11.01 -5.52
N ASP A 11 -9.68 -12.17 -5.75
CA ASP A 11 -11.03 -12.52 -5.28
C ASP A 11 -11.02 -13.37 -4.00
N THR A 12 -9.90 -13.42 -3.30
CA THR A 12 -9.78 -14.13 -2.03
C THR A 12 -10.11 -13.19 -0.85
N PRO A 13 -10.50 -13.72 0.32
CA PRO A 13 -10.68 -12.90 1.53
C PRO A 13 -9.45 -12.05 1.87
N HIS A 14 -8.25 -12.59 1.65
CA HIS A 14 -6.99 -11.88 1.84
C HIS A 14 -6.76 -10.79 0.80
N GLY A 15 -7.16 -11.01 -0.46
CA GLY A 15 -7.07 -9.99 -1.52
C GLY A 15 -7.99 -8.80 -1.28
N ILE A 16 -9.23 -9.07 -0.87
CA ILE A 16 -10.21 -8.02 -0.54
C ILE A 16 -9.70 -7.15 0.62
N GLU A 17 -9.14 -7.77 1.65
CA GLU A 17 -8.57 -7.05 2.79
C GLU A 17 -7.31 -6.24 2.39
N ALA A 18 -6.43 -6.83 1.57
CA ALA A 18 -5.26 -6.13 1.05
C ALA A 18 -5.65 -4.93 0.18
N GLU A 19 -6.65 -5.06 -0.69
CA GLU A 19 -7.16 -3.95 -1.51
C GLU A 19 -7.71 -2.81 -0.64
N ARG A 20 -8.46 -3.15 0.40
CA ARG A 20 -9.00 -2.17 1.37
C ARG A 20 -7.87 -1.39 2.06
N ILE A 21 -6.83 -2.09 2.51
CA ILE A 21 -5.65 -1.47 3.16
C ILE A 21 -4.89 -0.61 2.16
N LEU A 22 -4.56 -1.12 0.97
CA LEU A 22 -3.77 -0.42 -0.03
C LEU A 22 -4.47 0.85 -0.54
N ARG A 23 -5.80 0.82 -0.70
CA ARG A 23 -6.61 2.01 -1.04
C ARG A 23 -6.55 3.10 0.04
N SER A 24 -6.36 2.72 1.31
CA SER A 24 -6.19 3.68 2.40
C SER A 24 -4.78 4.31 2.43
N CYS A 25 -3.76 3.57 1.98
CA CYS A 25 -2.37 4.05 1.97
C CYS A 25 -2.13 5.16 0.93
N VAL A 26 -2.75 5.06 -0.25
CA VAL A 26 -2.42 5.92 -1.41
C VAL A 26 -3.08 7.30 -1.41
N HIS A 27 -3.99 7.60 -0.48
CA HIS A 27 -4.87 8.78 -0.64
C HIS A 27 -4.50 10.01 0.20
N CYS A 28 -3.67 9.91 1.25
CA CYS A 28 -3.49 11.04 2.18
C CYS A 28 -2.08 11.23 2.80
N GLY A 29 -1.01 10.61 2.31
CA GLY A 29 0.31 10.74 2.97
C GLY A 29 0.37 10.13 4.39
N PHE A 30 -0.69 9.45 4.82
CA PHE A 30 -0.75 8.69 6.08
C PHE A 30 0.12 7.42 6.01
N CYS A 31 0.45 6.97 4.80
CA CYS A 31 1.38 5.88 4.59
C CYS A 31 2.76 6.21 5.16
N LEU A 32 3.25 7.46 5.12
CA LEU A 32 4.61 7.80 5.57
C LEU A 32 4.86 7.41 7.03
N ALA A 33 3.89 7.68 7.91
CA ALA A 33 3.99 7.32 9.32
C ALA A 33 4.09 5.80 9.57
N THR A 34 3.57 4.98 8.65
CA THR A 34 3.57 3.50 8.74
C THR A 34 4.39 2.81 7.65
N CYS A 35 5.04 3.55 6.75
CA CYS A 35 5.76 3.02 5.61
C CYS A 35 7.14 2.58 6.08
N PRO A 36 7.47 1.28 6.04
CA PRO A 36 8.76 0.80 6.52
C PRO A 36 9.93 1.43 5.75
N THR A 37 9.78 1.65 4.45
CA THR A 37 10.81 2.28 3.62
C THR A 37 11.04 3.74 4.00
N TYR A 38 9.97 4.52 4.22
CA TYR A 38 10.09 5.91 4.66
C TYR A 38 10.67 6.03 6.07
N GLN A 39 10.28 5.16 7.00
CA GLN A 39 10.84 5.18 8.36
C GLN A 39 12.36 4.95 8.36
N ILE A 40 12.88 4.21 7.37
CA ILE A 40 14.30 3.93 7.22
C ILE A 40 15.01 5.04 6.43
N LEU A 41 14.45 5.46 5.29
CA LEU A 41 15.13 6.33 4.32
C LEU A 41 14.79 7.82 4.47
N GLY A 42 13.64 8.14 5.06
CA GLY A 42 13.14 9.52 5.18
C GLY A 42 12.75 10.16 3.85
N ASP A 43 12.72 9.39 2.76
CA ASP A 43 12.35 9.85 1.42
C ASP A 43 11.03 9.19 0.97
N GLU A 44 10.03 10.03 0.73
CA GLU A 44 8.72 9.59 0.23
C GLU A 44 8.82 9.04 -1.21
N LEU A 45 9.73 9.57 -2.03
CA LEU A 45 9.85 9.18 -3.43
C LEU A 45 10.37 7.75 -3.61
N ASP A 46 11.02 7.21 -2.58
CA ASP A 46 11.48 5.81 -2.52
C ASP A 46 10.45 4.87 -1.87
N SER A 47 9.29 5.38 -1.44
CA SER A 47 8.21 4.58 -0.86
C SER A 47 7.32 3.96 -1.94
N PRO A 48 6.88 2.68 -1.80
CA PRO A 48 6.04 1.98 -2.78
C PRO A 48 4.58 2.48 -2.82
#